data_AF-A0AAE1LTB5-F1
#
_entry.id   AF-A0AAE1LTB5-F1
#
_cell.length_a   1.000
_cell.length_b   1.000
_cell.length_c   1.000
_cell.angle_alpha   90.00
_cell.angle_beta   90.00
_cell.angle_gamma   90.00
#
_symmetry.space_group_name_H-M   'P 1'
#
loop_
_entity.id
_entity.type
_entity.pdbx_description
1 polymer ?
#
loop_
_entity_poly.entity_id
_entity_poly.type
_entity_poly.pdbx_seq_one_letter_code
_entity_poly.pdbx_strand_id
1 'polypeptide(L)'
;MFALQEVIERKLKNELILQGAKILCMKVGNWNFIDSLMFLPMPLSAMPRSFGLHELKKGHMPFLANKPEFYTYEGPMLDKEFYCFSYVKSKAATDFSKWYEEMVASGYVFNFRRELIEYCISDVTILRQSCTAFRKLFEKKAGFDPMFNCITLSAACMAAFRRNFLPKETIGIVPQGGYHGRGKQSEIALKWLDYESHKLGKVIKTVHTDREVSVMGRKVDGYVELPHPDDVTALFRRNGFTVVEKWECEFNIELKTYPDTMAFFENHPSTRVTPLNLRDALMGGRTSALRWYHKADLEKGEKIKMVDVVSKYPNANLRAKYPVGHPEIFLAGDPKMTPVKEWNGAVKCTVVPPRDFYLPVRDGTVSSKQISSKTSTSSKVNFI
;
A
#
# COMPACT_ATOMS: atom_id res chain seq x y z
N MET A 1 22.67 -6.72 7.76
CA MET A 1 22.98 -5.27 7.68
C MET A 1 24.51 -5.08 7.63
N PHE A 2 25.21 -5.81 6.76
CA PHE A 2 26.69 -5.85 6.74
C PHE A 2 27.29 -4.78 5.81
N ALA A 3 26.77 -4.67 4.58
CA ALA A 3 27.33 -3.75 3.58
C ALA A 3 27.19 -2.27 3.94
N LEU A 4 26.04 -1.83 4.50
CA LEU A 4 25.86 -0.44 4.91
C LEU A 4 26.78 -0.07 6.07
N GLN A 5 26.96 -0.98 7.04
CA GLN A 5 27.87 -0.77 8.16
C GLN A 5 29.30 -0.57 7.66
N GLU A 6 29.78 -1.45 6.77
CA GLU A 6 31.11 -1.31 6.17
C GLU A 6 31.29 0.01 5.40
N VAL A 7 30.26 0.45 4.67
CA VAL A 7 30.26 1.73 3.94
C VAL A 7 30.39 2.91 4.91
N ILE A 8 29.70 2.85 6.06
CA ILE A 8 29.78 3.87 7.11
C ILE A 8 31.16 3.86 7.79
N GLU A 9 31.67 2.68 8.17
CA GLU A 9 32.97 2.51 8.80
C GLU A 9 34.11 3.06 7.92
N ARG A 10 34.03 2.79 6.61
CA ARG A 10 34.96 3.33 5.61
C ARG A 10 34.71 4.78 5.22
N LYS A 11 33.71 5.45 5.81
CA LYS A 11 33.32 6.85 5.53
C LYS A 11 33.06 7.11 4.04
N LEU A 12 32.48 6.12 3.35
CA LEU A 12 32.15 6.25 1.93
C LEU A 12 30.82 7.00 1.76
N LYS A 13 30.81 7.97 0.84
CA LYS A 13 29.59 8.68 0.46
C LYS A 13 28.59 7.69 -0.14
N ASN A 14 27.38 7.70 0.37
CA ASN A 14 26.31 6.82 -0.09
C ASN A 14 24.97 7.56 -0.21
N GLU A 15 24.11 7.05 -1.08
CA GLU A 15 22.73 7.50 -1.26
C GLU A 15 21.79 6.32 -1.05
N LEU A 16 20.76 6.50 -0.21
CA LEU A 16 19.80 5.45 0.13
C LEU A 16 18.43 5.75 -0.48
N ILE A 17 17.84 4.73 -1.10
CA ILE A 17 16.42 4.73 -1.49
C ILE A 17 15.69 3.81 -0.51
N LEU A 18 14.73 4.37 0.22
CA LEU A 18 14.03 3.69 1.31
C LEU A 18 12.54 3.50 1.00
N GLN A 19 11.97 2.44 1.57
CA GLN A 19 10.52 2.24 1.71
C GLN A 19 10.22 1.98 3.18
N GLY A 20 9.78 3.02 3.90
CA GLY A 20 9.77 3.00 5.35
C GLY A 20 11.18 2.77 5.89
N ALA A 21 11.36 1.77 6.76
CA ALA A 21 12.67 1.38 7.29
C ALA A 21 13.47 0.44 6.36
N LYS A 22 12.90 -0.02 5.25
CA LYS A 22 13.56 -0.95 4.33
C LYS A 22 14.44 -0.20 3.33
N ILE A 23 15.69 -0.62 3.19
CA ILE A 23 16.59 -0.14 2.13
C ILE A 23 16.27 -0.90 0.85
N LEU A 24 15.79 -0.19 -0.18
CA LEU A 24 15.54 -0.76 -1.51
C LEU A 24 16.80 -0.73 -2.37
N CYS A 25 17.55 0.37 -2.28
CA CYS A 25 18.80 0.55 -2.99
C CYS A 25 19.76 1.40 -2.16
N MET A 26 21.04 1.02 -2.17
CA MET A 26 22.14 1.84 -1.68
C MET A 26 23.11 2.08 -2.83
N LYS A 27 23.40 3.33 -3.13
CA LYS A 27 24.40 3.72 -4.14
C LYS A 27 25.68 4.15 -3.45
N VAL A 28 26.82 3.63 -3.89
CA VAL A 28 28.15 3.98 -3.36
C VAL A 28 29.10 4.18 -4.55
N GLY A 29 29.39 5.44 -4.90
CA GLY A 29 30.10 5.76 -6.14
C GLY A 29 29.37 5.19 -7.36
N ASN A 30 30.03 4.28 -8.09
CA ASN A 30 29.47 3.62 -9.28
C ASN A 30 28.74 2.29 -8.97
N TRP A 31 28.65 1.91 -7.70
CA TRP A 31 28.05 0.65 -7.27
C TRP A 31 26.61 0.88 -6.82
N ASN A 32 25.68 0.08 -7.36
CA ASN A 32 24.30 0.02 -6.90
C ASN A 32 24.06 -1.32 -6.21
N PHE A 33 23.79 -1.28 -4.90
CA PHE A 33 23.32 -2.42 -4.14
C PHE A 33 21.80 -2.42 -4.19
N ILE A 34 21.20 -3.49 -4.73
CA ILE A 34 19.75 -3.64 -4.86
C ILE A 34 19.31 -4.96 -4.23
N ASP A 35 18.10 -4.97 -3.66
CA ASP A 35 17.52 -6.17 -3.07
C ASP A 35 16.87 -7.05 -4.16
N SER A 36 17.46 -8.22 -4.43
CA SER A 36 16.93 -9.18 -5.41
C SER A 36 15.51 -9.64 -5.08
N LEU A 37 15.09 -9.62 -3.81
CA LEU A 37 13.73 -9.99 -3.40
C LEU A 37 12.68 -9.01 -3.94
N MET A 38 13.09 -7.78 -4.30
CA MET A 38 12.22 -6.80 -4.96
C MET A 38 11.94 -7.13 -6.42
N PHE A 39 12.69 -8.07 -7.00
CA PHE A 39 12.47 -8.62 -8.33
C PHE A 39 11.90 -10.04 -8.30
N LEU A 40 12.41 -10.86 -7.37
CA LEU A 40 12.11 -12.28 -7.24
C LEU A 40 11.54 -12.55 -5.84
N PRO A 41 10.24 -12.29 -5.58
CA PRO A 41 9.63 -12.42 -4.26
C PRO A 41 9.33 -13.89 -3.92
N MET A 42 10.37 -14.72 -3.91
CA MET A 42 10.30 -16.16 -3.63
C MET A 42 11.54 -16.60 -2.85
N PRO A 43 11.46 -17.68 -2.05
CA PRO A 43 12.62 -18.23 -1.38
C PRO A 43 13.63 -18.78 -2.39
N LEU A 44 14.92 -18.74 -2.02
CA LEU A 44 16.01 -19.18 -2.89
C LEU A 44 15.86 -20.65 -3.34
N SER A 45 15.37 -21.52 -2.45
CA SER A 45 15.09 -22.93 -2.73
C SER A 45 14.00 -23.15 -3.79
N ALA A 46 13.13 -22.18 -4.04
CA ALA A 46 12.12 -22.26 -5.09
C ALA A 46 12.62 -21.76 -6.45
N MET A 47 13.74 -21.03 -6.49
CA MET A 47 14.24 -20.41 -7.71
C MET A 47 14.70 -21.43 -8.78
N PRO A 48 15.43 -22.51 -8.45
CA PRO A 48 15.86 -23.48 -9.46
C PRO A 48 14.70 -24.05 -10.26
N ARG A 49 13.63 -24.48 -9.56
CA ARG A 49 12.41 -24.98 -10.20
C ARG A 49 11.71 -23.90 -11.04
N SER A 50 11.66 -22.67 -10.53
CA SER A 50 10.96 -21.56 -11.20
C SER A 50 11.64 -21.13 -12.50
N PHE A 51 12.96 -21.27 -12.60
CA PHE A 51 13.76 -20.88 -13.77
C PHE A 51 14.29 -22.07 -14.59
N GLY A 52 13.91 -23.31 -14.24
CA GLY A 52 14.40 -24.52 -14.91
C GLY A 52 15.92 -24.72 -14.76
N LEU A 53 16.49 -24.29 -13.63
CA LEU A 53 17.91 -24.45 -13.31
C LEU A 53 18.13 -25.78 -12.58
N HIS A 54 19.33 -26.35 -12.76
CA HIS A 54 19.74 -27.52 -11.99
C HIS A 54 20.06 -27.08 -10.55
N GLU A 55 19.47 -27.76 -9.58
CA GLU A 55 19.78 -27.54 -8.16
C GLU A 55 21.23 -27.97 -7.88
N LEU A 56 22.06 -27.06 -7.38
CA LEU A 56 23.50 -27.31 -7.19
C LEU A 56 23.80 -28.13 -5.93
N LYS A 57 23.09 -27.86 -4.84
CA LYS A 57 23.19 -28.62 -3.60
C LYS A 57 21.81 -28.75 -2.96
N LYS A 58 21.39 -30.00 -2.76
CA LYS A 58 20.19 -30.36 -2.01
C LYS A 58 20.65 -30.73 -0.60
N GLY A 59 20.39 -29.88 0.38
CA GLY A 59 20.81 -30.11 1.76
C GLY A 59 20.34 -29.01 2.71
N HIS A 60 20.46 -29.26 4.01
CA HIS A 60 20.06 -28.31 5.05
C HIS A 60 21.28 -27.85 5.84
N MET A 61 21.30 -26.56 6.22
CA MET A 61 22.37 -25.95 6.99
C MET A 61 21.98 -25.87 8.48
N PRO A 62 22.85 -26.27 9.42
CA PRO A 62 22.60 -26.08 10.85
C PRO A 62 22.82 -24.62 11.27
N PHE A 63 21.82 -23.77 11.04
CA PHE A 63 21.91 -22.32 11.26
C PHE A 63 22.31 -21.93 12.70
N LEU A 64 21.87 -22.67 13.72
CA LEU A 64 22.20 -22.36 15.12
C LEU A 64 23.64 -22.73 15.49
N ALA A 65 24.30 -23.56 14.67
CA ALA A 65 25.70 -23.91 14.82
C ALA A 65 26.64 -22.91 14.13
N ASN A 66 26.13 -21.83 13.54
CA ASN A 66 26.97 -20.75 13.01
C ASN A 66 27.56 -19.88 14.13
N LYS A 67 28.47 -20.49 14.90
CA LYS A 67 29.18 -19.92 16.04
C LYS A 67 30.65 -20.33 15.98
N PRO A 68 31.58 -19.51 16.51
CA PRO A 68 33.01 -19.79 16.47
C PRO A 68 33.40 -21.19 16.95
N GLU A 69 32.72 -21.70 17.97
CA GLU A 69 32.94 -23.03 18.56
C GLU A 69 32.73 -24.22 17.59
N PHE A 70 31.91 -24.05 16.55
CA PHE A 70 31.64 -25.09 15.55
C PHE A 70 32.47 -24.92 14.26
N TYR A 71 33.22 -23.83 14.09
CA TYR A 71 33.91 -23.55 12.81
C TYR A 71 35.01 -24.55 12.45
N THR A 72 35.54 -25.27 13.43
CA THR A 72 36.49 -26.37 13.23
C THR A 72 35.86 -27.73 13.53
N TYR A 73 34.54 -27.80 13.70
CA TYR A 73 33.85 -29.04 14.00
C TYR A 73 33.91 -30.00 12.82
N GLU A 74 34.36 -31.21 13.12
CA GLU A 74 34.33 -32.36 12.23
C GLU A 74 33.92 -33.59 13.04
N GLY A 75 32.83 -34.24 12.65
CA GLY A 75 32.27 -35.33 13.43
C GLY A 75 30.94 -35.82 12.87
N PRO A 76 30.13 -36.53 13.68
CA PRO A 76 28.78 -36.94 13.30
C PRO A 76 27.87 -35.77 12.93
N MET A 77 26.71 -36.08 12.35
CA MET A 77 25.67 -35.07 12.13
C MET A 77 25.30 -34.36 13.44
N LEU A 78 25.26 -33.02 13.40
CA LEU A 78 24.74 -32.20 14.50
C LEU A 78 23.27 -32.51 14.75
N ASP A 79 22.84 -32.33 15.99
CA ASP A 79 21.46 -32.55 16.41
C ASP A 79 20.44 -31.73 15.59
N LYS A 80 19.22 -32.27 15.41
CA LYS A 80 18.16 -31.68 14.56
C LYS A 80 17.81 -30.25 14.98
N GLU A 81 17.99 -29.93 16.25
CA GLU A 81 17.68 -28.63 16.85
C GLU A 81 18.56 -27.53 16.22
N PHE A 82 19.81 -27.85 15.86
CA PHE A 82 20.71 -26.90 15.22
C PHE A 82 20.25 -26.45 13.82
N TYR A 83 19.32 -27.20 13.20
CA TYR A 83 18.74 -26.91 11.88
C TYR A 83 17.42 -26.13 11.96
N CYS A 84 17.03 -25.65 13.15
CA CYS A 84 15.76 -24.96 13.37
C CYS A 84 14.52 -25.82 13.02
N PHE A 85 14.62 -27.15 13.23
CA PHE A 85 13.58 -28.11 12.83
C PHE A 85 12.18 -27.78 13.37
N SER A 86 12.10 -27.24 14.59
CA SER A 86 10.84 -26.84 15.25
C SER A 86 10.02 -25.78 14.48
N TYR A 87 10.65 -25.01 13.59
CA TYR A 87 9.99 -23.98 12.78
C TYR A 87 9.60 -24.46 11.38
N VAL A 88 9.92 -25.71 11.03
CA VAL A 88 9.69 -26.25 9.68
C VAL A 88 8.25 -26.77 9.56
N LYS A 89 7.52 -26.29 8.54
CA LYS A 89 6.13 -26.69 8.27
C LYS A 89 6.03 -28.12 7.73
N SER A 90 4.89 -28.77 7.95
CA SER A 90 4.63 -30.21 7.73
C SER A 90 5.38 -30.86 6.55
N LYS A 91 5.16 -30.42 5.30
CA LYS A 91 5.79 -31.04 4.13
C LYS A 91 7.32 -30.91 4.13
N ALA A 92 7.84 -29.74 4.46
CA ALA A 92 9.29 -29.50 4.53
C ALA A 92 9.94 -30.26 5.69
N ALA A 93 9.20 -30.50 6.78
CA ALA A 93 9.67 -31.28 7.91
C ALA A 93 9.84 -32.76 7.54
N THR A 94 8.93 -33.32 6.73
CA THR A 94 9.08 -34.69 6.21
C THR A 94 10.31 -34.83 5.31
N ASP A 95 10.51 -33.89 4.37
CA ASP A 95 11.67 -33.89 3.47
C ASP A 95 12.99 -33.77 4.26
N PHE A 96 13.02 -32.92 5.29
CA PHE A 96 14.17 -32.77 6.19
C PHE A 96 14.47 -34.05 6.97
N SER A 97 13.47 -34.64 7.64
CA SER A 97 13.68 -35.83 8.47
C SER A 97 14.24 -36.99 7.65
N LYS A 98 13.71 -37.19 6.44
CA LYS A 98 14.22 -38.19 5.51
C LYS A 98 15.68 -37.96 5.17
N TRP A 99 16.04 -36.74 4.76
CA TRP A 99 17.43 -36.38 4.46
C TRP A 99 18.36 -36.58 5.67
N TYR A 100 17.93 -36.16 6.86
CA TYR A 100 18.73 -36.25 8.07
C TYR A 100 19.01 -37.71 8.45
N GLU A 101 17.97 -38.55 8.43
CA GLU A 101 18.08 -39.98 8.72
C GLU A 101 18.98 -40.69 7.70
N GLU A 102 18.90 -40.34 6.43
CA GLU A 102 19.81 -40.85 5.38
C GLU A 102 21.28 -40.46 5.66
N MET A 103 21.56 -39.21 6.05
CA MET A 103 22.92 -38.76 6.38
C MET A 103 23.48 -39.49 7.60
N VAL A 104 22.67 -39.64 8.66
CA VAL A 104 23.06 -40.38 9.88
C VAL A 104 23.30 -41.85 9.55
N ALA A 105 22.40 -42.49 8.80
CA ALA A 105 22.53 -43.89 8.42
C ALA A 105 23.75 -44.16 7.52
N SER A 106 24.16 -43.20 6.69
CA SER A 106 25.38 -43.31 5.90
C SER A 106 26.68 -43.13 6.69
N GLY A 107 26.60 -42.76 7.98
CA GLY A 107 27.79 -42.42 8.77
C GLY A 107 28.50 -41.16 8.26
N TYR A 108 27.74 -40.20 7.72
CA TYR A 108 28.32 -39.00 7.12
C TYR A 108 29.13 -38.19 8.14
N VAL A 109 30.40 -37.91 7.81
CA VAL A 109 31.26 -37.04 8.61
C VAL A 109 31.01 -35.59 8.21
N PHE A 110 30.27 -34.90 9.06
CA PHE A 110 29.92 -33.50 8.92
C PHE A 110 31.12 -32.63 9.29
N ASN A 111 31.61 -31.83 8.34
CA ASN A 111 32.62 -30.80 8.55
C ASN A 111 31.98 -29.43 8.35
N PHE A 112 31.84 -28.65 9.44
CA PHE A 112 31.06 -27.42 9.41
C PHE A 112 31.61 -26.39 8.41
N ARG A 113 32.95 -26.23 8.35
CA ARG A 113 33.59 -25.25 7.45
C ARG A 113 33.36 -25.60 5.98
N ARG A 114 33.53 -26.86 5.61
CA ARG A 114 33.28 -27.35 4.24
C ARG A 114 31.82 -27.13 3.85
N GLU A 115 30.91 -27.54 4.72
CA GLU A 115 29.47 -27.41 4.50
C GLU A 115 29.03 -25.95 4.36
N LEU A 116 29.55 -25.06 5.20
CA LEU A 116 29.28 -23.63 5.15
C LEU A 116 29.73 -23.00 3.83
N ILE A 117 30.97 -23.29 3.41
CA ILE A 117 31.51 -22.76 2.15
C ILE A 117 30.68 -23.25 0.97
N GLU A 118 30.40 -24.54 0.89
CA GLU A 118 29.62 -25.13 -0.20
C GLU A 118 28.18 -24.59 -0.23
N TYR A 119 27.56 -24.43 0.94
CA TYR A 119 26.23 -23.82 1.06
C TYR A 119 26.22 -22.38 0.55
N CYS A 120 27.17 -21.54 0.99
CA CYS A 120 27.26 -20.15 0.53
C CYS A 120 27.53 -20.05 -0.98
N ILE A 121 28.41 -20.91 -1.53
CA ILE A 121 28.67 -20.96 -2.97
C ILE A 121 27.40 -21.35 -3.72
N SER A 122 26.68 -22.37 -3.26
CA SER A 122 25.42 -22.81 -3.85
C SER A 122 24.38 -21.67 -3.85
N ASP A 123 24.16 -21.03 -2.70
CA ASP A 123 23.18 -19.95 -2.55
C ASP A 123 23.47 -18.77 -3.50
N VAL A 124 24.71 -18.29 -3.52
CA VAL A 124 25.13 -17.18 -4.40
C VAL A 124 25.04 -17.59 -5.87
N THR A 125 25.36 -18.85 -6.19
CA THR A 125 25.30 -19.35 -7.57
C THR A 125 23.87 -19.46 -8.06
N ILE A 126 22.96 -20.03 -7.26
CA ILE A 126 21.53 -20.12 -7.55
C ILE A 126 20.95 -18.71 -7.74
N LEU A 127 21.26 -17.78 -6.84
CA LEU A 127 20.76 -16.42 -6.93
C LEU A 127 21.27 -15.74 -8.21
N ARG A 128 22.57 -15.84 -8.51
CA ARG A 128 23.17 -15.28 -9.73
C ARG A 128 22.51 -15.85 -11.00
N GLN A 129 22.38 -17.17 -11.08
CA GLN A 129 21.77 -17.83 -12.25
C GLN A 129 20.31 -17.43 -12.42
N SER A 130 19.54 -17.38 -11.32
CA SER A 130 18.12 -17.00 -11.32
C SER A 130 17.93 -15.54 -11.73
N CYS A 131 18.72 -14.61 -11.17
CA CYS A 131 18.72 -13.22 -11.57
C CYS A 131 19.11 -13.05 -13.06
N THR A 132 20.09 -13.83 -13.54
CA THR A 132 20.50 -13.79 -14.95
C THR A 132 19.40 -14.29 -15.87
N ALA A 133 18.75 -15.41 -15.53
CA ALA A 133 17.63 -15.96 -16.28
C ALA A 133 16.45 -14.99 -16.31
N PHE A 134 16.10 -14.39 -15.18
CA PHE A 134 15.08 -13.35 -15.07
C PHE A 134 15.39 -12.13 -15.95
N ARG A 135 16.62 -11.58 -15.86
CA ARG A 135 17.05 -10.43 -16.67
C ARG A 135 16.91 -10.71 -18.16
N LYS A 136 17.42 -11.85 -18.63
CA LYS A 136 17.29 -12.28 -20.04
C LYS A 136 15.84 -12.44 -20.49
N LEU A 137 15.01 -13.08 -19.65
CA LEU A 137 13.59 -13.30 -19.96
C LEU A 137 12.84 -11.96 -20.08
N PHE A 138 13.08 -11.05 -19.13
CA PHE A 138 12.45 -9.75 -19.10
C PHE A 138 12.92 -8.88 -20.27
N GLU A 139 14.24 -8.83 -20.52
CA GLU A 139 14.81 -8.07 -21.63
C GLU A 139 14.27 -8.53 -22.99
N LYS A 140 14.15 -9.85 -23.20
CA LYS A 140 13.52 -10.42 -24.40
C LYS A 140 12.08 -9.93 -24.61
N LYS A 141 11.34 -9.64 -23.53
CA LYS A 141 9.93 -9.22 -23.59
C LYS A 141 9.74 -7.71 -23.58
N ALA A 142 10.58 -6.98 -22.86
CA ALA A 142 10.41 -5.56 -22.58
C ALA A 142 11.43 -4.66 -23.32
N GLY A 143 12.52 -5.23 -23.83
CA GLY A 143 13.56 -4.52 -24.58
C GLY A 143 14.54 -3.73 -23.71
N PHE A 144 14.69 -4.09 -22.44
CA PHE A 144 15.71 -3.53 -21.53
C PHE A 144 15.95 -4.44 -20.33
N ASP A 145 17.09 -4.26 -19.67
CA ASP A 145 17.43 -4.96 -18.43
C ASP A 145 16.68 -4.35 -17.22
N PRO A 146 15.79 -5.11 -16.54
CA PRO A 146 14.99 -4.60 -15.44
C PRO A 146 15.80 -4.28 -14.19
N MET A 147 16.88 -5.02 -13.91
CA MET A 147 17.66 -4.85 -12.68
C MET A 147 18.74 -3.77 -12.82
N PHE A 148 19.08 -3.40 -14.05
CA PHE A 148 19.95 -2.26 -14.33
C PHE A 148 19.19 -0.93 -14.30
N ASN A 149 17.98 -0.90 -14.88
CA ASN A 149 17.22 0.33 -15.08
C ASN A 149 16.19 0.63 -13.97
N CYS A 150 15.90 -0.33 -13.09
CA CYS A 150 14.89 -0.19 -12.06
C CYS A 150 15.39 -0.79 -10.73
N ILE A 151 14.67 -0.49 -9.64
CA ILE A 151 14.96 -1.00 -8.29
C ILE A 151 13.94 -2.05 -7.80
N THR A 152 12.78 -2.18 -8.48
CA THR A 152 11.73 -3.15 -8.14
C THR A 152 11.08 -3.74 -9.39
N LEU A 153 10.48 -4.93 -9.27
CA LEU A 153 9.69 -5.55 -10.32
C LEU A 153 8.54 -4.65 -10.78
N SER A 154 7.83 -4.03 -9.83
CA SER A 154 6.71 -3.13 -10.15
C SER A 154 7.15 -1.94 -10.99
N ALA A 155 8.31 -1.34 -10.66
CA ALA A 155 8.89 -0.26 -11.46
C ALA A 155 9.28 -0.74 -12.87
N ALA A 156 9.88 -1.92 -12.97
CA ALA A 156 10.24 -2.53 -14.26
C ALA A 156 9.00 -2.83 -15.12
N CYS A 157 7.96 -3.44 -14.55
CA CYS A 157 6.70 -3.71 -15.24
C CYS A 157 6.03 -2.43 -15.72
N MET A 158 6.01 -1.37 -14.88
CA MET A 158 5.44 -0.08 -15.26
C MET A 158 6.28 0.64 -16.33
N ALA A 159 7.61 0.51 -16.29
CA ALA A 159 8.48 1.03 -17.34
C ALA A 159 8.25 0.30 -18.67
N ALA A 160 8.16 -1.04 -18.64
CA ALA A 160 7.82 -1.84 -19.81
C ALA A 160 6.43 -1.49 -20.38
N PHE A 161 5.43 -1.32 -19.50
CA PHE A 161 4.09 -0.92 -19.90
C PHE A 161 4.06 0.45 -20.59
N ARG A 162 4.65 1.47 -19.95
CA ARG A 162 4.72 2.83 -20.50
C ARG A 162 5.50 2.91 -21.81
N ARG A 163 6.56 2.11 -21.96
CA ARG A 163 7.40 2.10 -23.15
C ARG A 163 6.73 1.40 -24.34
N ASN A 164 6.12 0.24 -24.09
CA ASN A 164 5.77 -0.68 -25.18
C ASN A 164 4.27 -0.76 -25.47
N PHE A 165 3.41 -0.38 -24.52
CA PHE A 165 1.97 -0.69 -24.60
C PHE A 165 1.07 0.51 -24.33
N LEU A 166 1.51 1.50 -23.55
CA LEU A 166 0.69 2.64 -23.20
C LEU A 166 0.55 3.60 -24.40
N PRO A 167 -0.67 3.85 -24.92
CA PRO A 167 -0.85 4.84 -25.97
C PRO A 167 -0.59 6.24 -25.43
N LYS A 168 -0.08 7.13 -26.29
CA LYS A 168 0.21 8.51 -25.92
C LYS A 168 -1.05 9.21 -25.39
N GLU A 169 -0.86 10.08 -24.39
CA GLU A 169 -1.90 10.98 -23.86
C GLU A 169 -3.13 10.29 -23.25
N THR A 170 -3.01 9.02 -22.84
CA THR A 170 -4.13 8.27 -22.27
C THR A 170 -4.27 8.37 -20.75
N ILE A 171 -3.19 8.64 -20.01
CA ILE A 171 -3.22 8.73 -18.54
C ILE A 171 -3.27 10.20 -18.12
N GLY A 172 -4.37 10.62 -17.50
CA GLY A 172 -4.46 11.93 -16.84
C GLY A 172 -3.58 11.98 -15.60
N ILE A 173 -2.55 12.82 -15.63
CA ILE A 173 -1.67 13.06 -14.49
C ILE A 173 -2.36 14.04 -13.53
N VAL A 174 -2.70 13.59 -12.33
CA VAL A 174 -3.38 14.46 -11.34
C VAL A 174 -2.51 15.70 -11.06
N PRO A 175 -3.03 16.93 -11.25
CA PRO A 175 -2.29 18.16 -10.97
C PRO A 175 -1.82 18.26 -9.51
N GLN A 176 -0.74 19.01 -9.27
CA GLN A 176 -0.29 19.33 -7.92
C GLN A 176 -1.38 20.15 -7.21
N GLY A 177 -1.97 19.59 -6.14
CA GLY A 177 -3.13 20.19 -5.45
C GLY A 177 -4.48 19.57 -5.83
N GLY A 178 -4.50 18.61 -6.75
CA GLY A 178 -5.72 17.93 -7.21
C GLY A 178 -6.51 18.74 -8.23
N TYR A 179 -7.61 18.16 -8.70
CA TYR A 179 -8.43 18.75 -9.77
C TYR A 179 -9.29 19.96 -9.37
N HIS A 180 -9.27 20.34 -8.08
CA HIS A 180 -10.22 21.31 -7.55
C HIS A 180 -9.65 22.73 -7.41
N GLY A 181 -8.36 22.94 -7.70
CA GLY A 181 -7.70 24.27 -7.85
C GLY A 181 -7.77 25.24 -6.65
N ARG A 182 -8.53 24.91 -5.61
CA ARG A 182 -8.72 25.67 -4.38
C ARG A 182 -7.82 25.09 -3.29
N GLY A 183 -7.34 25.95 -2.40
CA GLY A 183 -6.35 25.62 -1.36
C GLY A 183 -6.69 24.37 -0.53
N LYS A 184 -5.68 23.83 0.18
CA LYS A 184 -5.88 22.71 1.10
C LYS A 184 -6.52 23.24 2.38
N GLN A 185 -7.83 23.08 2.54
CA GLN A 185 -8.51 23.30 3.82
C GLN A 185 -9.19 22.04 4.33
N SER A 186 -9.19 21.88 5.64
CA SER A 186 -9.81 20.73 6.31
C SER A 186 -11.35 20.88 6.37
N GLU A 187 -12.07 19.77 6.18
CA GLU A 187 -13.54 19.75 6.35
C GLU A 187 -13.96 20.24 7.73
N ILE A 188 -13.20 19.84 8.75
CA ILE A 188 -13.50 20.13 10.14
C ILE A 188 -13.33 21.62 10.46
N ALA A 189 -12.29 22.24 9.87
CA ALA A 189 -12.04 23.67 9.99
C ALA A 189 -13.14 24.47 9.31
N LEU A 190 -13.56 24.06 8.11
CA LEU A 190 -14.66 24.71 7.40
C LEU A 190 -15.98 24.63 8.16
N LYS A 191 -16.28 23.51 8.82
CA LYS A 191 -17.46 23.36 9.68
C LYS A 191 -17.38 24.27 10.90
N TRP A 192 -16.24 24.29 11.58
CA TRP A 192 -16.04 25.16 12.72
C TRP A 192 -16.21 26.64 12.35
N LEU A 193 -15.65 27.08 11.24
CA LEU A 193 -15.82 28.46 10.75
C LEU A 193 -17.27 28.78 10.36
N ASP A 194 -18.04 27.80 9.88
CA ASP A 194 -19.48 27.98 9.59
C ASP A 194 -20.29 28.15 10.89
N TYR A 195 -19.97 27.35 11.91
CA TYR A 195 -20.58 27.45 13.24
C TYR A 195 -20.23 28.78 13.94
N GLU A 196 -18.96 29.19 13.90
CA GLU A 196 -18.53 30.49 14.45
C GLU A 196 -19.15 31.66 13.68
N SER A 197 -19.28 31.56 12.35
CA SER A 197 -19.98 32.57 11.54
C SER A 197 -21.43 32.76 11.98
N HIS A 198 -22.13 31.66 12.28
CA HIS A 198 -23.48 31.69 12.83
C HIS A 198 -23.51 32.32 14.24
N LYS A 199 -22.64 31.89 15.15
CA LYS A 199 -22.55 32.42 16.52
C LYS A 199 -22.24 33.92 16.55
N LEU A 200 -21.39 34.39 15.64
CA LEU A 200 -20.98 35.78 15.53
C LEU A 200 -21.98 36.65 14.75
N GLY A 201 -22.95 36.04 14.06
CA GLY A 201 -23.87 36.74 13.15
C GLY A 201 -23.16 37.47 11.99
N LYS A 202 -21.92 37.06 11.66
CA LYS A 202 -21.05 37.71 10.66
C LYS A 202 -20.49 36.67 9.71
N VAL A 203 -20.38 37.01 8.43
CA VAL A 203 -19.80 36.12 7.41
C VAL A 203 -18.28 36.06 7.56
N ILE A 204 -17.75 34.88 7.88
CA ILE A 204 -16.31 34.64 7.89
C ILE A 204 -15.82 34.37 6.46
N LYS A 205 -14.83 35.12 6.00
CA LYS A 205 -14.19 34.94 4.69
C LYS A 205 -13.35 33.66 4.70
N THR A 206 -13.57 32.78 3.74
CA THR A 206 -12.88 31.49 3.57
C THR A 206 -12.51 31.28 2.10
N VAL A 207 -11.75 30.22 1.80
CA VAL A 207 -11.44 29.80 0.43
C VAL A 207 -12.69 29.55 -0.45
N HIS A 208 -13.85 29.29 0.17
CA HIS A 208 -15.10 28.98 -0.51
C HIS A 208 -16.07 30.17 -0.64
N THR A 209 -15.85 31.27 0.07
CA THR A 209 -16.70 32.47 0.01
C THR A 209 -16.04 33.59 -0.81
N ASP A 210 -14.96 34.22 -0.31
CA ASP A 210 -14.32 35.40 -0.93
C ASP A 210 -12.80 35.27 -1.14
N ARG A 211 -12.31 34.03 -1.27
CA ARG A 211 -10.88 33.62 -1.33
C ARG A 211 -10.16 33.72 0.03
N GLU A 212 -9.08 32.95 0.17
CA GLU A 212 -8.22 32.99 1.36
C GLU A 212 -7.57 34.36 1.51
N VAL A 213 -7.68 34.93 2.70
CA VAL A 213 -7.01 36.17 3.07
C VAL A 213 -5.58 35.86 3.50
N SER A 214 -4.63 36.67 3.04
CA SER A 214 -3.26 36.63 3.51
C SER A 214 -3.08 37.71 4.58
N VAL A 215 -2.85 37.31 5.82
CA VAL A 215 -2.51 38.21 6.92
C VAL A 215 -1.00 38.11 7.14
N MET A 216 -0.29 39.23 6.99
CA MET A 216 1.17 39.30 7.15
C MET A 216 1.95 38.27 6.30
N GLY A 217 1.52 38.05 5.05
CA GLY A 217 2.15 37.11 4.13
C GLY A 217 1.85 35.63 4.40
N ARG A 218 1.00 35.32 5.39
CA ARG A 218 0.53 33.96 5.68
C ARG A 218 -0.95 33.83 5.35
N LYS A 219 -1.32 32.76 4.66
CA LYS A 219 -2.72 32.42 4.39
C LYS A 219 -3.38 31.91 5.67
N VAL A 220 -4.59 32.38 5.95
CA VAL A 220 -5.40 31.93 7.10
C VAL A 220 -6.62 31.14 6.63
N ASP A 221 -7.12 30.23 7.47
CA ASP A 221 -8.24 29.35 7.10
C ASP A 221 -9.59 30.09 7.05
N GLY A 222 -9.75 31.10 7.91
CA GLY A 222 -10.90 32.01 7.93
C GLY A 222 -10.52 33.39 8.44
N TYR A 223 -11.22 34.44 7.98
CA TYR A 223 -10.97 35.82 8.39
C TYR A 223 -12.27 36.62 8.58
N VAL A 224 -12.37 37.33 9.70
CA VAL A 224 -13.46 38.27 9.99
C VAL A 224 -12.94 39.42 10.85
N GLU A 225 -13.44 40.63 10.61
CA GLU A 225 -13.12 41.82 11.42
C GLU A 225 -14.13 41.96 12.57
N LEU A 226 -13.60 41.98 13.81
CA LEU A 226 -14.37 42.14 15.03
C LEU A 226 -13.90 43.39 15.79
N PRO A 227 -14.81 44.20 16.38
CA PRO A 227 -14.44 45.24 17.33
C PRO A 227 -13.88 44.59 18.60
N HIS A 228 -12.76 45.11 19.09
CA HIS A 228 -11.85 44.46 20.05
C HIS A 228 -12.47 44.22 21.43
N PRO A 229 -12.49 42.97 21.94
CA PRO A 229 -12.39 42.69 23.37
C PRO A 229 -11.12 41.87 23.65
N ASP A 230 -10.59 42.04 24.85
CA ASP A 230 -9.32 41.49 25.32
C ASP A 230 -9.24 39.95 25.16
N ASP A 231 -8.05 39.45 24.73
CA ASP A 231 -7.29 38.29 25.28
C ASP A 231 -6.43 37.45 24.24
N VAL A 232 -5.40 36.69 24.71
CA VAL A 232 -3.95 36.45 24.25
C VAL A 232 -3.45 35.31 23.29
N THR A 233 -2.52 35.55 22.33
CA THR A 233 -1.41 34.70 21.72
C THR A 233 -0.36 35.56 20.98
N ALA A 234 0.92 35.32 21.25
CA ALA A 234 1.95 36.36 21.18
C ALA A 234 2.36 36.94 19.80
N LEU A 235 2.15 36.30 18.65
CA LEU A 235 2.70 36.78 17.36
C LEU A 235 1.73 37.66 16.55
N PHE A 236 0.55 37.15 16.25
CA PHE A 236 -0.51 37.92 15.59
C PHE A 236 -1.15 38.93 16.54
N ARG A 237 -1.25 38.59 17.84
CA ARG A 237 -1.78 39.53 18.83
C ARG A 237 -0.79 40.68 19.15
N ARG A 238 0.54 40.49 18.96
CA ARG A 238 1.53 41.60 18.96
C ARG A 238 1.28 42.64 17.87
N ASN A 239 0.52 42.30 16.82
CA ASN A 239 0.18 43.19 15.71
C ASN A 239 -1.30 43.63 15.76
N GLY A 240 -1.98 43.51 16.91
CA GLY A 240 -3.33 44.06 17.14
C GLY A 240 -4.50 43.19 16.64
N PHE A 241 -4.26 41.94 16.24
CA PHE A 241 -5.31 41.03 15.78
C PHE A 241 -5.87 40.18 16.92
N THR A 242 -7.20 40.00 16.98
CA THR A 242 -7.85 39.00 17.82
C THR A 242 -7.75 37.62 17.13
N VAL A 243 -7.15 36.63 17.78
CA VAL A 243 -6.98 35.27 17.26
C VAL A 243 -7.79 34.29 18.10
N VAL A 244 -8.61 33.48 17.44
CA VAL A 244 -9.32 32.35 18.04
C VAL A 244 -8.75 31.07 17.46
N GLU A 245 -8.26 30.17 18.31
CA GLU A 245 -7.67 28.88 17.92
C GLU A 245 -8.60 27.75 18.37
N LYS A 246 -8.73 26.72 17.53
CA LYS A 246 -9.53 25.52 17.84
C LYS A 246 -8.83 24.28 17.34
N TRP A 247 -8.62 23.29 18.21
CA TRP A 247 -8.06 22.01 17.78
C TRP A 247 -9.13 21.10 17.16
N GLU A 248 -8.74 20.37 16.11
CA GLU A 248 -9.61 19.41 15.43
C GLU A 248 -10.19 18.36 16.38
N CYS A 249 -9.37 17.82 17.29
CA CYS A 249 -9.83 16.83 18.26
C CYS A 249 -10.88 17.40 19.24
N GLU A 250 -10.70 18.65 19.68
CA GLU A 250 -11.63 19.34 20.57
C GLU A 250 -12.97 19.60 19.88
N PHE A 251 -12.94 20.09 18.63
CA PHE A 251 -14.18 20.33 17.89
C PHE A 251 -14.89 19.03 17.51
N ASN A 252 -14.16 17.95 17.26
CA ASN A 252 -14.73 16.62 17.04
C ASN A 252 -15.46 16.06 18.29
N ILE A 253 -15.00 16.42 19.49
CA ILE A 253 -15.73 16.14 20.74
C ILE A 253 -16.98 17.03 20.80
N GLU A 254 -16.86 18.31 20.46
CA GLU A 254 -17.99 19.24 20.47
C GLU A 254 -19.16 18.79 19.58
N LEU A 255 -18.85 18.34 18.36
CA LEU A 255 -19.80 17.79 17.40
C LEU A 255 -20.56 16.55 17.91
N LYS A 256 -20.10 15.90 18.98
CA LYS A 256 -20.70 14.67 19.53
C LYS A 256 -21.31 14.87 20.91
N THR A 257 -20.94 15.94 21.61
CA THR A 257 -21.21 16.06 23.05
C THR A 257 -22.01 17.32 23.39
N TYR A 258 -21.90 18.39 22.59
CA TYR A 258 -22.54 19.67 22.92
C TYR A 258 -23.86 19.83 22.16
N PRO A 259 -25.00 19.97 22.87
CA PRO A 259 -26.33 20.01 22.24
C PRO A 259 -26.49 21.12 21.20
N ASP A 260 -25.94 22.31 21.46
CA ASP A 260 -26.07 23.46 20.56
C ASP A 260 -25.34 23.25 19.23
N THR A 261 -24.12 22.71 19.28
CA THR A 261 -23.32 22.38 18.10
C THR A 261 -23.98 21.25 17.31
N MET A 262 -24.52 20.23 17.99
CA MET A 262 -25.26 19.14 17.35
C MET A 262 -26.52 19.64 16.63
N ALA A 263 -27.36 20.42 17.32
CA ALA A 263 -28.59 20.96 16.78
C ALA A 263 -28.34 21.92 15.59
N PHE A 264 -27.23 22.66 15.60
CA PHE A 264 -26.85 23.51 14.47
C PHE A 264 -26.61 22.69 13.20
N PHE A 265 -25.82 21.62 13.25
CA PHE A 265 -25.52 20.81 12.06
C PHE A 265 -26.64 19.85 11.66
N GLU A 266 -27.59 19.55 12.55
CA GLU A 266 -28.83 18.86 12.21
C GLU A 266 -29.78 19.75 11.38
N ASN A 267 -29.90 21.02 11.73
CA ASN A 267 -30.80 21.98 11.05
C ASN A 267 -30.13 22.72 9.88
N HIS A 268 -28.81 22.87 9.91
CA HIS A 268 -27.99 23.49 8.87
C HIS A 268 -26.93 22.48 8.40
N PRO A 269 -27.31 21.44 7.65
CA PRO A 269 -26.34 20.49 7.11
C PRO A 269 -25.33 21.26 6.26
N SER A 270 -24.05 21.18 6.65
CA SER A 270 -22.98 21.92 5.98
C SER A 270 -23.05 21.67 4.46
N THR A 271 -23.31 22.71 3.67
CA THR A 271 -23.30 22.65 2.19
C THR A 271 -21.89 22.42 1.64
N ARG A 272 -20.88 22.53 2.51
CA ARG A 272 -19.46 22.38 2.20
C ARG A 272 -19.08 20.90 2.16
N VAL A 273 -19.26 20.27 0.99
CA VAL A 273 -18.76 18.92 0.73
C VAL A 273 -17.29 19.02 0.33
N THR A 274 -16.41 18.30 1.04
CA THR A 274 -15.02 18.18 0.61
C THR A 274 -14.95 17.61 -0.80
N PRO A 275 -14.04 18.11 -1.65
CA PRO A 275 -13.79 17.56 -2.96
C PRO A 275 -13.70 16.02 -2.98
N LEU A 276 -14.14 15.43 -4.09
CA LEU A 276 -13.94 14.01 -4.34
C LEU A 276 -12.45 13.71 -4.44
N ASN A 277 -11.92 12.87 -3.55
CA ASN A 277 -10.58 12.32 -3.65
C ASN A 277 -10.65 10.93 -4.29
N LEU A 278 -10.17 10.81 -5.53
CA LEU A 278 -10.21 9.55 -6.28
C LEU A 278 -9.43 8.42 -5.61
N ARG A 279 -8.45 8.72 -4.76
CA ARG A 279 -7.70 7.69 -4.03
C ARG A 279 -8.56 6.93 -3.02
N ASP A 280 -9.58 7.57 -2.47
CA ASP A 280 -10.51 6.96 -1.53
C ASP A 280 -11.40 5.91 -2.23
N ALA A 281 -11.47 5.95 -3.56
CA ALA A 281 -12.20 4.98 -4.37
C ALA A 281 -11.36 3.72 -4.72
N LEU A 282 -10.06 3.69 -4.37
CA LEU A 282 -9.18 2.57 -4.63
C LEU A 282 -9.26 1.55 -3.50
N MET A 283 -9.79 0.37 -3.82
CA MET A 283 -9.96 -0.73 -2.88
C MET A 283 -9.17 -1.97 -3.33
N GLY A 284 -8.76 -2.77 -2.34
CA GLY A 284 -8.06 -4.04 -2.58
C GLY A 284 -8.99 -5.17 -3.01
N GLY A 285 -8.47 -6.40 -2.94
CA GLY A 285 -9.28 -7.59 -3.14
C GLY A 285 -10.33 -7.74 -2.02
N ARG A 286 -11.52 -8.22 -2.39
CA ARG A 286 -12.58 -8.57 -1.44
C ARG A 286 -12.27 -9.88 -0.74
N THR A 287 -12.35 -9.88 0.58
CA THR A 287 -12.24 -11.07 1.43
C THR A 287 -13.46 -11.12 2.34
N SER A 288 -14.31 -12.13 2.17
CA SER A 288 -15.56 -12.26 2.93
C SER A 288 -15.67 -13.68 3.50
N ALA A 289 -15.64 -13.78 4.83
CA ALA A 289 -15.86 -15.04 5.53
C ALA A 289 -17.36 -15.18 5.86
N LEU A 290 -18.06 -16.07 5.15
CA LEU A 290 -19.48 -16.35 5.41
C LEU A 290 -19.68 -17.34 6.57
N ARG A 291 -18.67 -18.15 6.85
CA ARG A 291 -18.65 -19.14 7.93
C ARG A 291 -17.23 -19.27 8.46
N TRP A 292 -17.06 -19.27 9.78
CA TRP A 292 -15.75 -19.38 10.44
C TRP A 292 -15.12 -20.76 10.28
N TYR A 293 -15.95 -21.79 10.40
CA TYR A 293 -15.52 -23.18 10.28
C TYR A 293 -16.64 -24.03 9.72
N HIS A 294 -16.30 -24.90 8.78
CA HIS A 294 -17.20 -25.94 8.28
C HIS A 294 -16.44 -27.24 8.14
N LYS A 295 -16.92 -28.30 8.79
CA LYS A 295 -16.42 -29.65 8.60
C LYS A 295 -17.34 -30.37 7.64
N ALA A 296 -16.81 -30.82 6.51
CA ALA A 296 -17.59 -31.59 5.55
C ALA A 296 -18.01 -32.94 6.16
N ASP A 297 -19.28 -33.29 6.02
CA ASP A 297 -19.82 -34.60 6.38
C ASP A 297 -19.53 -35.62 5.26
N LEU A 298 -18.44 -36.37 5.41
CA LEU A 298 -18.00 -37.35 4.41
C LEU A 298 -18.93 -38.56 4.32
N GLU A 299 -19.63 -38.92 5.39
CA GLU A 299 -20.58 -40.04 5.42
C GLU A 299 -21.81 -39.71 4.57
N LYS A 300 -22.24 -38.45 4.58
CA LYS A 300 -23.30 -37.94 3.68
C LYS A 300 -22.80 -37.56 2.28
N GLY A 301 -21.52 -37.79 1.98
CA GLY A 301 -20.93 -37.48 0.68
C GLY A 301 -20.73 -35.98 0.41
N GLU A 302 -20.71 -35.13 1.45
CA GLU A 302 -20.46 -33.69 1.31
C GLU A 302 -19.04 -33.41 0.79
N LYS A 303 -18.90 -32.41 -0.08
CA LYS A 303 -17.62 -32.01 -0.67
C LYS A 303 -17.47 -30.49 -0.63
N ILE A 304 -16.28 -30.02 -0.21
CA ILE A 304 -15.90 -28.61 -0.32
C ILE A 304 -15.17 -28.41 -1.65
N LYS A 305 -15.69 -27.51 -2.48
CA LYS A 305 -15.07 -27.14 -3.76
C LYS A 305 -14.41 -25.78 -3.64
N MET A 306 -13.14 -25.71 -4.02
CA MET A 306 -12.43 -24.43 -4.17
C MET A 306 -12.47 -24.03 -5.65
N VAL A 307 -12.98 -22.83 -5.91
CA VAL A 307 -12.99 -22.22 -7.25
C VAL A 307 -12.09 -21.01 -7.21
N ASP A 308 -11.14 -20.93 -8.14
CA ASP A 308 -10.23 -19.79 -8.26
C ASP A 308 -10.26 -19.23 -9.68
N VAL A 309 -10.13 -17.91 -9.79
CA VAL A 309 -10.12 -17.22 -11.09
C VAL A 309 -8.68 -17.11 -11.57
N VAL A 310 -8.36 -17.87 -12.62
CA VAL A 310 -7.04 -17.82 -13.26
C VAL A 310 -6.74 -16.39 -13.71
N SER A 311 -5.68 -15.81 -13.16
CA SER A 311 -5.20 -14.47 -13.52
C SER A 311 -6.29 -13.39 -13.45
N LYS A 312 -7.00 -13.30 -12.31
CA LYS A 312 -8.09 -12.32 -12.08
C LYS A 312 -7.77 -10.89 -12.54
N TYR A 313 -6.65 -10.30 -12.10
CA TYR A 313 -6.29 -8.92 -12.45
C TYR A 313 -5.90 -8.76 -13.93
N PRO A 314 -5.06 -9.64 -14.53
CA PRO A 314 -4.86 -9.60 -15.99
C PRO A 314 -6.15 -9.73 -16.80
N ASN A 315 -7.05 -10.63 -16.41
CA ASN A 315 -8.35 -10.79 -17.08
C ASN A 315 -9.23 -9.53 -16.95
N ALA A 316 -9.19 -8.88 -15.78
CA ALA A 316 -9.81 -7.57 -15.56
C ALA A 316 -9.19 -6.50 -16.48
N ASN A 317 -7.86 -6.39 -16.52
CA ASN A 317 -7.15 -5.44 -17.39
C ASN A 317 -7.47 -5.65 -18.88
N LEU A 318 -7.70 -6.89 -19.32
CA LEU A 318 -8.05 -7.21 -20.70
C LEU A 318 -9.49 -6.81 -21.07
N ARG A 319 -10.44 -7.00 -20.15
CA ARG A 319 -11.88 -6.91 -20.46
C ARG A 319 -12.54 -5.62 -19.99
N ALA A 320 -11.96 -4.95 -19.01
CA ALA A 320 -12.57 -3.78 -18.39
C ALA A 320 -12.32 -2.52 -19.20
N LYS A 321 -13.29 -1.61 -19.13
CA LYS A 321 -13.13 -0.23 -19.57
C LYS A 321 -12.47 0.58 -18.46
N TYR A 322 -11.38 1.26 -18.81
CA TYR A 322 -10.65 2.17 -17.91
C TYR A 322 -10.96 3.62 -18.28
N PRO A 323 -10.99 4.54 -17.28
CA PRO A 323 -11.04 5.97 -17.57
C PRO A 323 -9.75 6.41 -18.28
N VAL A 324 -9.88 7.32 -19.25
CA VAL A 324 -8.80 7.86 -20.08
C VAL A 324 -8.79 9.38 -19.93
N GLY A 325 -7.60 9.97 -19.84
CA GLY A 325 -7.42 11.41 -19.74
C GLY A 325 -7.80 11.99 -18.38
N HIS A 326 -8.10 13.28 -18.36
CA HIS A 326 -8.54 14.00 -17.15
C HIS A 326 -10.06 13.88 -16.99
N PRO A 327 -10.57 13.76 -15.75
CA PRO A 327 -12.01 13.70 -15.50
C PRO A 327 -12.66 15.05 -15.71
N GLU A 328 -13.90 15.03 -16.20
CA GLU A 328 -14.82 16.16 -16.08
C GLU A 328 -15.42 16.15 -14.66
N ILE A 329 -15.50 17.33 -14.03
CA ILE A 329 -16.02 17.48 -12.67
C ILE A 329 -17.38 18.15 -12.72
N PHE A 330 -18.38 17.45 -12.21
CA PHE A 330 -19.73 17.97 -12.03
C PHE A 330 -20.01 18.17 -10.54
N LEU A 331 -20.70 19.27 -10.20
CA LEU A 331 -21.24 19.50 -8.87
C LEU A 331 -22.72 19.13 -8.84
N ALA A 332 -23.25 18.87 -7.65
CA ALA A 332 -24.66 18.55 -7.49
C ALA A 332 -25.54 19.67 -8.08
N GLY A 333 -26.46 19.29 -8.97
CA GLY A 333 -27.36 20.23 -9.65
C GLY A 333 -26.80 20.85 -10.94
N ASP A 334 -25.61 20.47 -11.40
CA ASP A 334 -25.09 20.92 -12.70
C ASP A 334 -26.01 20.41 -13.84
N PRO A 335 -26.58 21.30 -14.68
CA PRO A 335 -27.50 20.92 -15.75
C PRO A 335 -26.86 20.05 -16.84
N LYS A 336 -25.52 20.02 -16.93
CA LYS A 336 -24.78 19.17 -17.87
C LYS A 336 -24.48 17.79 -17.31
N MET A 337 -24.80 17.54 -16.04
CA MET A 337 -24.55 16.26 -15.39
C MET A 337 -25.54 15.20 -15.89
N THR A 338 -25.02 14.19 -16.58
CA THR A 338 -25.84 13.06 -17.09
C THR A 338 -26.31 12.15 -15.95
N PRO A 339 -27.29 11.26 -16.18
CA PRO A 339 -27.69 10.26 -15.18
C PRO A 339 -26.52 9.38 -14.72
N VAL A 340 -26.44 9.10 -13.41
CA VAL A 340 -25.36 8.32 -12.77
C VAL A 340 -25.15 6.92 -13.40
N LYS A 341 -26.16 6.36 -14.06
CA LYS A 341 -26.08 5.05 -14.75
C LYS A 341 -25.15 5.07 -15.96
N GLU A 342 -24.92 6.25 -16.55
CA GLU A 342 -24.11 6.44 -17.75
C GLU A 342 -22.65 6.77 -17.43
N TRP A 343 -22.32 6.99 -16.15
CA TRP A 343 -20.98 7.42 -15.74
C TRP A 343 -19.99 6.26 -15.75
N ASN A 344 -18.82 6.51 -16.34
CA ASN A 344 -17.59 5.74 -16.11
C ASN A 344 -16.65 6.55 -15.22
N GLY A 345 -16.98 6.65 -13.94
CA GLY A 345 -16.31 7.57 -13.02
C GLY A 345 -16.51 7.23 -11.55
N ALA A 346 -16.24 8.20 -10.70
CA ALA A 346 -16.43 8.11 -9.26
C ALA A 346 -17.42 9.16 -8.78
N VAL A 347 -18.23 8.80 -7.81
CA VAL A 347 -19.23 9.67 -7.19
C VAL A 347 -19.04 9.69 -5.69
N LYS A 348 -19.18 10.88 -5.09
CA LYS A 348 -19.27 11.05 -3.64
C LYS A 348 -20.74 11.22 -3.27
N CYS A 349 -21.33 10.23 -2.64
CA CYS A 349 -22.75 10.22 -2.29
C CYS A 349 -23.02 9.51 -0.97
N THR A 350 -24.21 9.71 -0.44
CA THR A 350 -24.74 8.93 0.67
C THR A 350 -25.54 7.77 0.11
N VAL A 351 -25.22 6.54 0.55
CA VAL A 351 -25.89 5.32 0.09
C VAL A 351 -26.63 4.68 1.24
N VAL A 352 -27.93 4.43 1.05
CA VAL A 352 -28.73 3.62 1.98
C VAL A 352 -28.70 2.17 1.48
N PRO A 353 -28.14 1.22 2.25
CA PRO A 353 -28.04 -0.16 1.80
C PRO A 353 -29.44 -0.82 1.78
N PRO A 354 -29.78 -1.57 0.71
CA PRO A 354 -30.97 -2.41 0.70
C PRO A 354 -30.91 -3.47 1.80
N ARG A 355 -32.07 -3.83 2.36
CA ARG A 355 -32.17 -4.70 3.54
C ARG A 355 -31.98 -6.19 3.20
N ASP A 356 -32.16 -6.59 1.95
CA ASP A 356 -32.32 -8.01 1.55
C ASP A 356 -31.16 -8.55 0.69
N PHE A 357 -29.90 -8.26 1.06
CA PHE A 357 -28.74 -8.80 0.33
C PHE A 357 -28.21 -10.11 0.94
N TYR A 358 -28.17 -11.17 0.13
CA TYR A 358 -27.53 -12.45 0.49
C TYR A 358 -26.02 -12.31 0.76
N LEU A 359 -25.34 -11.46 -0.01
CA LEU A 359 -23.94 -11.10 0.21
C LEU A 359 -23.85 -9.59 0.43
N PRO A 360 -23.33 -9.12 1.58
CA PRO A 360 -23.14 -7.69 1.79
C PRO A 360 -22.19 -7.14 0.72
N VAL A 361 -22.56 -6.07 0.04
CA VAL A 361 -21.73 -5.50 -1.05
C VAL A 361 -20.57 -4.65 -0.50
N ARG A 362 -20.51 -4.45 0.83
CA ARG A 362 -19.72 -3.40 1.47
C ARG A 362 -18.49 -3.95 2.22
N ASP A 363 -17.32 -3.46 1.83
CA ASP A 363 -16.10 -3.46 2.66
C ASP A 363 -15.76 -1.98 2.94
N GLY A 364 -16.13 -1.44 4.10
CA GLY A 364 -15.86 -0.05 4.46
C GLY A 364 -16.35 0.36 5.85
N THR A 365 -15.48 1.02 6.61
CA THR A 365 -15.72 1.62 7.94
C THR A 365 -16.90 2.60 7.91
N VAL A 366 -17.70 2.59 8.98
CA VAL A 366 -18.92 3.40 9.13
C VAL A 366 -18.55 4.89 9.19
N SER A 367 -18.81 5.61 8.10
CA SER A 367 -18.83 7.07 8.02
C SER A 367 -19.88 7.46 6.98
N SER A 368 -20.69 8.49 7.28
CA SER A 368 -21.92 8.87 6.58
C SER A 368 -21.75 9.47 5.18
N LYS A 369 -20.52 9.51 4.64
CA LYS A 369 -20.20 9.98 3.28
C LYS A 369 -19.35 8.93 2.57
N GLN A 370 -19.81 8.41 1.43
CA GLN A 370 -19.10 7.37 0.68
C GLN A 370 -18.65 7.83 -0.70
N ILE A 371 -17.53 7.27 -1.16
CA ILE A 371 -17.02 7.43 -2.52
C ILE A 371 -17.08 6.05 -3.19
N SER A 372 -17.76 5.94 -4.32
CA SER A 372 -17.87 4.70 -5.08
C SER A 372 -17.30 4.90 -6.49
N SER A 373 -16.41 3.99 -6.91
CA SER A 373 -15.92 3.90 -8.29
C SER A 373 -16.78 2.89 -9.07
N LYS A 374 -17.32 3.32 -10.22
CA LYS A 374 -17.96 2.43 -11.20
C LYS A 374 -16.95 2.02 -12.27
N THR A 375 -15.93 1.26 -11.90
CA THR A 375 -15.06 0.61 -12.89
C THR A 375 -15.47 -0.85 -13.06
N SER A 376 -15.67 -1.24 -14.33
CA SER A 376 -16.27 -2.50 -14.82
C SER A 376 -15.48 -3.79 -14.53
N THR A 377 -14.91 -3.95 -13.34
CA THR A 377 -14.22 -5.17 -12.93
C THR A 377 -15.01 -5.90 -11.85
N SER A 378 -15.82 -6.85 -12.31
CA SER A 378 -16.37 -8.01 -11.57
C SER A 378 -17.47 -7.81 -10.51
N SER A 379 -18.03 -6.61 -10.35
CA SER A 379 -19.31 -6.45 -9.64
C SER A 379 -20.21 -5.50 -10.41
N LYS A 380 -21.16 -6.04 -11.18
CA LYS A 380 -22.28 -5.25 -11.72
C LYS A 380 -23.08 -4.73 -10.53
N VAL A 381 -22.84 -3.49 -10.11
CA VAL A 381 -23.76 -2.79 -9.21
C VAL A 381 -24.80 -2.13 -10.10
N ASN A 382 -25.90 -2.86 -10.34
CA ASN A 382 -27.09 -2.28 -10.92
C ASN A 382 -27.72 -1.37 -9.86
N PHE A 383 -27.71 -0.07 -10.12
CA PHE A 383 -28.57 0.89 -9.41
C PHE A 383 -29.91 0.87 -10.14
N ILE A 384 -30.95 0.31 -9.52
CA ILE A 384 -32.34 0.51 -9.98
C ILE A 384 -32.72 1.94 -9.67
#